data_AF-A0A7V1TSX1-F1
#
_entry.id   AF-A0A7V1TSX1-F1
#
_cell.length_a   1.000
_cell.length_b   1.000
_cell.length_c   1.000
_cell.angle_alpha   90.00
_cell.angle_beta   90.00
_cell.angle_gamma   90.00
#
_symmetry.space_group_name_H-M   'P 1'
#
loop_
_entity.id
_entity.type
_entity.pdbx_description
1 polymer ?
#
loop_
_entity_poly.entity_id
_entity_poly.type
_entity_poly.pdbx_seq_one_letter_code
_entity_poly.pdbx_strand_id
1 'polypeptide(L)'
;MKKIIFSFLLILVSFSSRNYAADTLSTDYPFLRNIHFKCTVIHQPKTNIYVFIYSATNDITNRGEICKIEIDISKSVQSETLDTVGLRFARPYIEREFRDDFHDFGDKVIPVSAAKLLNKSWDAAITERLTISISTIQFVKPGDTLSEIELTSKGLPGVRRLTVKPWFDETEFFPGIDDSMQIPWNFEKEDSIRNTVNYYGWTIGPTAPPINFVATVWCDTLLSYTRQSVQLGWLKTTRDDDCDEDEQPNDGIARNIEKRIEKAKKELMKGDSVKARKELEKLVKKVERIYKKSEEAERKKHEREITMTSEAYALLKYNTEYLIERLPEKNRKKGGKE
;
A
#
# COMPACT_ATOMS: atom_id res chain seq x y z
N MET A 1 17.86 -4.64 63.44
CA MET A 1 17.68 -4.54 61.97
C MET A 1 17.68 -5.95 61.38
N LYS A 2 16.50 -6.51 61.10
CA LYS A 2 16.33 -7.87 60.54
C LYS A 2 16.23 -7.78 59.02
N LYS A 3 17.13 -8.45 58.30
CA LYS A 3 17.10 -8.55 56.83
C LYS A 3 16.02 -9.55 56.43
N ILE A 4 15.01 -9.08 55.70
CA ILE A 4 13.99 -9.92 55.06
C ILE A 4 14.55 -10.33 53.71
N ILE A 5 14.80 -11.63 53.53
CA ILE A 5 15.20 -12.23 52.25
C ILE A 5 13.91 -12.60 51.52
N PHE A 6 13.62 -11.93 50.42
CA PHE A 6 12.50 -12.24 49.53
C PHE A 6 12.97 -13.32 48.54
N SER A 7 12.55 -14.56 48.74
CA SER A 7 12.72 -15.64 47.77
C SER A 7 11.66 -15.52 46.68
N PHE A 8 12.08 -15.20 45.45
CA PHE A 8 11.23 -15.24 44.26
C PHE A 8 11.05 -16.71 43.84
N LEU A 9 9.84 -17.23 44.00
CA LEU A 9 9.42 -18.53 43.50
C LEU A 9 9.13 -18.40 42.00
N LEU A 10 10.03 -18.95 41.16
CA LEU A 10 9.85 -18.99 39.71
C LEU A 10 8.85 -20.10 39.35
N ILE A 11 7.59 -19.75 39.08
CA ILE A 11 6.58 -20.69 38.58
C ILE A 11 6.84 -20.92 37.09
N LEU A 12 7.47 -22.06 36.76
CA LEU A 12 7.57 -22.57 35.41
C LEU A 12 6.18 -23.07 34.96
N VAL A 13 5.40 -22.19 34.34
CA VAL A 13 4.17 -22.59 33.63
C VAL A 13 4.60 -23.30 32.36
N SER A 14 4.52 -24.63 32.37
CA SER A 14 4.71 -25.45 31.17
C SER A 14 3.49 -25.25 30.28
N PHE A 15 3.61 -24.34 29.29
CA PHE A 15 2.67 -24.32 28.17
C PHE A 15 2.89 -25.61 27.37
N SER A 16 2.06 -26.61 27.66
CA SER A 16 1.87 -27.73 26.77
C SER A 16 1.10 -27.19 25.56
N SER A 17 1.84 -26.79 24.53
CA SER A 17 1.26 -26.57 23.21
C SER A 17 0.60 -27.88 22.79
N ARG A 18 -0.73 -27.93 22.84
CA ARG A 18 -1.47 -28.93 22.08
C ARG A 18 -1.15 -28.66 20.62
N ASN A 19 -0.13 -29.33 20.11
CA ASN A 19 0.06 -29.54 18.69
C ASN A 19 -1.15 -30.36 18.27
N TYR A 20 -2.23 -29.68 17.86
CA TYR A 20 -3.11 -30.26 16.89
C TYR A 20 -2.19 -30.58 15.73
N ALA A 21 -1.93 -31.87 15.51
CA ALA A 21 -1.44 -32.33 14.23
C ALA A 21 -2.49 -31.85 13.24
N ALA A 22 -2.24 -30.68 12.64
CA ALA A 22 -2.90 -30.31 11.41
C ALA A 22 -2.64 -31.51 10.52
N ASP A 23 -3.71 -32.21 10.12
CA ASP A 23 -3.67 -33.12 8.99
C ASP A 23 -2.77 -32.43 7.97
N THR A 24 -1.66 -33.09 7.63
CA THR A 24 -0.68 -32.53 6.70
C THR A 24 -1.45 -32.17 5.45
N LEU A 25 -1.79 -30.88 5.32
CA LEU A 25 -2.47 -30.33 4.16
C LEU A 25 -1.72 -30.92 2.99
N SER A 26 -2.45 -31.64 2.13
CA SER A 26 -1.89 -32.29 0.95
C SER A 26 -0.82 -31.37 0.36
N THR A 27 0.36 -31.92 0.09
CA THR A 27 1.49 -31.16 -0.44
C THR A 27 1.14 -30.39 -1.71
N ASP A 28 0.00 -30.66 -2.33
CA ASP A 28 -0.35 -30.33 -3.70
C ASP A 28 -1.14 -29.03 -3.87
N TYR A 29 -1.45 -28.29 -2.80
CA TYR A 29 -2.16 -27.02 -2.96
C TYR A 29 -1.30 -25.95 -3.68
N PRO A 30 -1.94 -25.08 -4.48
CA PRO A 30 -1.30 -24.05 -5.30
C PRO A 30 -0.86 -22.82 -4.48
N PHE A 31 -0.10 -23.02 -3.40
CA PHE A 31 0.27 -21.93 -2.50
C PHE A 31 1.05 -20.83 -3.23
N LEU A 32 0.68 -19.58 -2.93
CA LEU A 32 1.45 -18.39 -3.27
C LEU A 32 2.20 -17.89 -2.03
N ARG A 33 3.50 -17.67 -2.15
CA ARG A 33 4.42 -17.17 -1.13
C ARG A 33 5.37 -16.17 -1.78
N ASN A 34 5.94 -15.26 -0.98
CA ASN A 34 6.99 -14.35 -1.44
C ASN A 34 6.66 -13.60 -2.75
N ILE A 35 5.41 -13.20 -2.97
CA ILE A 35 5.04 -12.44 -4.17
C ILE A 35 5.68 -11.06 -4.07
N HIS A 36 6.59 -10.75 -4.99
CA HIS A 36 7.23 -9.44 -5.06
C HIS A 36 6.31 -8.48 -5.81
N PHE A 37 5.58 -7.68 -5.04
CA PHE A 37 4.64 -6.70 -5.57
C PHE A 37 5.22 -5.29 -5.46
N LYS A 38 5.34 -4.59 -6.59
CA LYS A 38 5.88 -3.23 -6.67
C LYS A 38 4.84 -2.28 -7.26
N CYS A 39 4.78 -1.06 -6.74
CA CYS A 39 3.95 0.02 -7.27
C CYS A 39 4.76 1.31 -7.45
N THR A 40 4.67 1.89 -8.64
CA THR A 40 5.17 3.23 -8.96
C THR A 40 3.99 4.17 -9.14
N VAL A 41 4.08 5.38 -8.61
CA VAL A 41 3.03 6.40 -8.77
C VAL A 41 3.54 7.58 -9.59
N ILE A 42 2.70 8.04 -10.52
CA ILE A 42 2.91 9.26 -11.30
C ILE A 42 1.73 10.19 -11.06
N HIS A 43 2.00 11.43 -10.63
CA HIS A 43 0.98 12.49 -10.54
C HIS A 43 0.89 13.26 -11.85
N GLN A 44 -0.32 13.49 -12.33
CA GLN A 44 -0.63 14.32 -13.50
C GLN A 44 -1.26 15.65 -13.03
N PRO A 45 -0.47 16.74 -12.88
CA PRO A 45 -0.95 17.97 -12.24
C PRO A 45 -2.14 18.64 -12.95
N LYS A 46 -2.22 18.50 -14.28
CA LYS A 46 -3.29 19.13 -15.10
C LYS A 46 -4.68 18.55 -14.80
N THR A 47 -4.75 17.25 -14.50
CA THR A 47 -5.99 16.53 -14.24
C THR A 47 -6.17 16.20 -12.76
N ASN A 48 -5.11 16.43 -11.96
CA ASN A 48 -4.99 15.98 -10.58
C ASN A 48 -5.26 14.48 -10.42
N ILE A 49 -4.76 13.67 -11.36
CA ILE A 49 -4.90 12.21 -11.35
C ILE A 49 -3.56 11.58 -11.00
N TYR A 50 -3.60 10.61 -10.11
CA TYR A 50 -2.50 9.70 -9.82
C TYR A 50 -2.65 8.44 -10.66
N VAL A 51 -1.57 8.04 -11.31
CA VAL A 51 -1.43 6.79 -12.05
C VAL A 51 -0.60 5.84 -11.20
N PHE A 52 -1.21 4.74 -10.76
CA PHE A 52 -0.59 3.68 -10.00
C PHE A 52 -0.23 2.54 -10.96
N ILE A 53 1.07 2.29 -11.12
CA ILE A 53 1.61 1.30 -12.05
C ILE A 53 2.14 0.13 -11.23
N TYR A 54 1.48 -1.02 -11.34
CA TYR A 54 1.79 -2.21 -10.56
C TYR A 54 2.57 -3.23 -11.38
N SER A 55 3.45 -3.95 -10.69
CA SER A 55 4.06 -5.19 -11.15
C SER A 55 4.07 -6.24 -10.05
N ALA A 56 3.85 -7.49 -10.41
CA ALA A 56 3.84 -8.63 -9.51
C ALA A 56 4.72 -9.75 -10.08
N THR A 57 5.78 -10.13 -9.36
CA THR A 57 6.60 -11.30 -9.72
C THR A 57 6.14 -12.50 -8.89
N ASN A 58 5.78 -13.58 -9.58
CA ASN A 58 5.48 -14.85 -8.94
C ASN A 58 6.82 -15.56 -8.65
N ASP A 59 7.17 -15.73 -7.37
CA ASP A 59 8.43 -16.37 -7.01
C ASP A 59 8.52 -17.80 -7.57
N ILE A 60 9.71 -18.22 -8.01
CA ILE A 60 9.93 -19.54 -8.62
C ILE A 60 9.65 -20.71 -7.65
N THR A 61 9.66 -20.44 -6.34
CA THR A 61 9.35 -21.44 -5.31
C THR A 61 7.85 -21.66 -5.11
N ASN A 62 6.99 -20.85 -5.73
CA ASN A 62 5.55 -21.02 -5.67
C ASN A 62 5.07 -22.20 -6.50
N ARG A 63 3.93 -22.76 -6.08
CA ARG A 63 3.23 -23.83 -6.80
C ARG A 63 2.04 -23.31 -7.58
N GLY A 64 1.39 -22.24 -7.09
CA GLY A 64 0.26 -21.62 -7.76
C GLY A 64 0.66 -20.67 -8.88
N GLU A 65 -0.17 -20.60 -9.90
CA GLU A 65 -0.11 -19.55 -10.91
C GLU A 65 -1.03 -18.39 -10.51
N ILE A 66 -0.58 -17.14 -10.61
CA ILE A 66 -1.40 -15.98 -10.22
C ILE A 66 -2.51 -15.79 -11.25
N CYS A 67 -3.76 -15.82 -10.81
CA CYS A 67 -4.92 -15.60 -11.67
C CYS A 67 -5.67 -14.30 -11.36
N LYS A 68 -5.55 -13.81 -10.13
CA LYS A 68 -6.29 -12.64 -9.65
C LYS A 68 -5.49 -11.87 -8.62
N ILE A 69 -5.56 -10.55 -8.74
CA ILE A 69 -4.98 -9.57 -7.82
C ILE A 69 -6.12 -8.66 -7.35
N GLU A 70 -6.26 -8.49 -6.05
CA GLU A 70 -7.26 -7.61 -5.44
C GLU A 70 -6.56 -6.55 -4.61
N ILE A 71 -6.87 -5.28 -4.88
CA ILE A 71 -6.35 -4.13 -4.13
C ILE A 71 -7.52 -3.45 -3.43
N ASP A 72 -7.38 -3.21 -2.12
CA ASP A 72 -8.36 -2.47 -1.32
C ASP A 72 -8.55 -1.04 -1.86
N ILE A 73 -9.79 -0.69 -2.15
CA ILE A 73 -10.22 0.66 -2.56
C ILE A 73 -11.33 1.20 -1.68
N SER A 74 -11.51 0.62 -0.49
CA SER A 74 -12.48 1.11 0.48
C SER A 74 -12.23 2.57 0.87
N LYS A 75 -13.32 3.34 0.97
CA LYS A 75 -13.33 4.72 1.40
C LYS A 75 -13.71 4.80 2.88
N SER A 76 -12.96 5.57 3.65
CA SER A 76 -13.36 5.90 5.02
C SER A 76 -14.57 6.84 5.01
N VAL A 77 -15.48 6.67 5.97
CA VAL A 77 -16.65 7.56 6.15
C VAL A 77 -16.26 9.01 6.47
N GLN A 78 -15.02 9.24 6.93
CA GLN A 78 -14.48 10.57 7.22
C GLN A 78 -13.65 11.15 6.07
N SER A 79 -13.65 10.51 4.89
CA SER A 79 -12.90 10.95 3.71
C SER A 79 -13.77 11.68 2.69
N GLU A 80 -13.15 12.62 1.98
CA GLU A 80 -13.76 13.37 0.87
C GLU A 80 -14.31 12.40 -0.19
N THR A 81 -15.46 12.74 -0.75
CA THR A 81 -15.98 12.05 -1.95
C THR A 81 -15.23 12.58 -3.17
N LEU A 82 -14.61 11.66 -3.91
CA LEU A 82 -13.90 11.98 -5.14
C LEU A 82 -14.82 11.72 -6.34
N ASP A 83 -14.71 12.57 -7.35
CA ASP A 83 -15.46 12.39 -8.60
C ASP A 83 -14.74 11.43 -9.56
N THR A 84 -15.44 11.01 -10.62
CA THR A 84 -14.95 10.05 -11.63
C THR A 84 -14.43 10.72 -12.90
N VAL A 85 -14.38 12.06 -12.94
CA VAL A 85 -14.02 12.84 -14.14
C VAL A 85 -12.53 12.68 -14.44
N GLY A 86 -12.25 12.34 -15.70
CA GLY A 86 -10.88 12.18 -16.21
C GLY A 86 -10.29 10.79 -15.99
N LEU A 87 -11.00 9.89 -15.30
CA LEU A 87 -10.65 8.47 -15.23
C LEU A 87 -10.59 7.86 -16.62
N ARG A 88 -9.66 6.91 -16.82
CA ARG A 88 -9.41 6.27 -18.11
C ARG A 88 -9.58 4.76 -17.94
N PHE A 89 -10.27 4.15 -18.89
CA PHE A 89 -10.53 2.72 -18.88
C PHE A 89 -9.85 2.08 -20.09
N ALA A 90 -9.27 0.91 -19.89
CA ALA A 90 -8.60 0.18 -20.95
C ALA A 90 -9.57 -0.19 -22.09
N ARG A 91 -10.87 -0.37 -21.78
CA ARG A 91 -11.92 -0.81 -22.72
C ARG A 91 -13.29 -0.23 -22.35
N PRO A 92 -14.20 -0.03 -23.31
CA PRO A 92 -15.54 0.50 -23.05
C PRO A 92 -16.42 -0.36 -22.13
N TYR A 93 -16.28 -1.69 -22.17
CA TYR A 93 -17.09 -2.55 -21.29
C TYR A 93 -16.60 -2.49 -19.84
N ILE A 94 -15.28 -2.37 -19.60
CA ILE A 94 -14.71 -2.15 -18.25
C ILE A 94 -15.22 -0.82 -17.68
N GLU A 95 -15.32 0.22 -18.52
CA GLU A 95 -15.95 1.46 -18.08
C GLU A 95 -17.41 1.24 -17.68
N ARG A 96 -18.20 0.55 -18.52
CA ARG A 96 -19.61 0.27 -18.23
C ARG A 96 -19.78 -0.47 -16.90
N GLU A 97 -19.07 -1.59 -16.74
CA GLU A 97 -19.10 -2.38 -15.49
C GLU A 97 -18.70 -1.53 -14.29
N PHE A 98 -17.63 -0.74 -14.42
CA PHE A 98 -17.27 0.21 -13.37
C PHE A 98 -18.39 1.21 -13.05
N ARG A 99 -19.10 1.76 -14.06
CA ARG A 99 -20.19 2.72 -13.81
C ARG A 99 -21.36 2.06 -13.07
N ASP A 100 -21.70 0.84 -13.46
CA ASP A 100 -22.78 0.06 -12.87
C ASP A 100 -22.41 -0.29 -11.41
N ASP A 101 -21.21 -0.86 -11.18
CA ASP A 101 -20.73 -1.19 -9.85
C ASP A 101 -20.55 0.06 -8.95
N PHE A 102 -19.99 1.14 -9.50
CA PHE A 102 -19.75 2.36 -8.73
C PHE A 102 -21.06 3.04 -8.31
N HIS A 103 -22.13 2.90 -9.11
CA HIS A 103 -23.47 3.34 -8.70
C HIS A 103 -23.94 2.57 -7.46
N ASP A 104 -23.71 1.26 -7.40
CA ASP A 104 -24.18 0.40 -6.31
C ASP A 104 -23.33 0.51 -5.04
N PHE A 105 -22.01 0.65 -5.18
CA PHE A 105 -21.11 0.86 -4.04
C PHE A 105 -21.07 2.31 -3.56
N GLY A 106 -21.36 3.26 -4.44
CA GLY A 106 -21.51 4.68 -4.14
C GLY A 106 -20.33 5.26 -3.36
N ASP A 107 -20.63 5.77 -2.17
CA ASP A 107 -19.67 6.47 -1.32
C ASP A 107 -18.74 5.54 -0.53
N LYS A 108 -18.88 4.21 -0.65
CA LYS A 108 -18.05 3.22 0.08
C LYS A 108 -16.72 2.93 -0.59
N VAL A 109 -16.56 3.29 -1.87
CA VAL A 109 -15.35 3.03 -2.65
C VAL A 109 -14.70 4.32 -3.12
N ILE A 110 -13.40 4.24 -3.35
CA ILE A 110 -12.63 5.29 -4.00
C ILE A 110 -12.70 5.05 -5.50
N PRO A 111 -13.10 6.05 -6.31
CA PRO A 111 -13.10 5.93 -7.76
C PRO A 111 -11.73 5.51 -8.27
N VAL A 112 -11.68 4.39 -8.97
CA VAL A 112 -10.48 3.86 -9.59
C VAL A 112 -10.84 3.31 -10.96
N SER A 113 -9.98 3.51 -11.95
CA SER A 113 -10.16 2.91 -13.26
C SER A 113 -8.92 2.15 -13.69
N ALA A 114 -9.10 0.96 -14.26
CA ALA A 114 -8.03 0.20 -14.90
C ALA A 114 -7.75 0.77 -16.29
N ALA A 115 -6.77 1.67 -16.38
CA ALA A 115 -6.46 2.43 -17.59
C ALA A 115 -5.65 1.64 -18.61
N LYS A 116 -4.79 0.74 -18.13
CA LYS A 116 -3.98 -0.14 -18.97
C LYS A 116 -3.85 -1.50 -18.31
N LEU A 117 -4.05 -2.53 -19.12
CA LEU A 117 -3.83 -3.93 -18.76
C LEU A 117 -2.91 -4.52 -19.84
N LEU A 118 -1.96 -5.38 -19.44
CA LEU A 118 -0.89 -5.90 -20.33
C LEU A 118 -1.39 -6.43 -21.67
N ASN A 119 -2.55 -7.08 -21.69
CA ASN A 119 -3.09 -7.72 -22.90
C ASN A 119 -4.62 -7.88 -22.86
N LYS A 120 -5.13 -8.39 -24.00
CA LYS A 120 -6.44 -9.04 -24.24
C LYS A 120 -7.12 -9.69 -23.02
N SER A 121 -6.35 -10.49 -22.30
CA SER A 121 -6.87 -11.50 -21.38
C SER A 121 -7.08 -11.02 -19.95
N TRP A 122 -6.51 -9.87 -19.58
CA TRP A 122 -6.75 -9.27 -18.28
C TRP A 122 -8.00 -8.41 -18.30
N ASP A 123 -8.76 -8.50 -17.21
CA ASP A 123 -9.96 -7.72 -16.92
C ASP A 123 -9.87 -7.09 -15.53
N ALA A 124 -10.74 -6.11 -15.27
CA ALA A 124 -10.83 -5.46 -13.97
C ALA A 124 -12.26 -5.08 -13.59
N ALA A 125 -12.68 -5.42 -12.38
CA ALA A 125 -14.01 -5.12 -11.85
C ALA A 125 -13.96 -4.75 -10.37
N ILE A 126 -14.91 -3.94 -9.90
CA ILE A 126 -15.06 -3.70 -8.47
C ILE A 126 -15.75 -4.91 -7.84
N THR A 127 -15.33 -5.32 -6.65
CA THR A 127 -15.96 -6.43 -5.94
C THR A 127 -16.73 -5.94 -4.71
N GLU A 128 -17.65 -6.77 -4.23
CA GLU A 128 -18.38 -6.56 -2.98
C GLU A 128 -17.47 -6.40 -1.75
N ARG A 129 -16.20 -6.83 -1.84
CA ARG A 129 -15.19 -6.63 -0.79
C ARG A 129 -14.58 -5.23 -0.80
N LEU A 130 -15.12 -4.31 -1.61
CA LEU A 130 -14.61 -2.95 -1.81
C LEU A 130 -13.16 -2.97 -2.32
N THR A 131 -12.85 -3.91 -3.21
CA THR A 131 -11.55 -4.05 -3.88
C THR A 131 -11.72 -3.83 -5.39
N ILE A 132 -10.65 -3.41 -6.05
CA ILE A 132 -10.51 -3.59 -7.50
C ILE A 132 -9.86 -4.95 -7.73
N SER A 133 -10.60 -5.85 -8.37
CA SER A 133 -10.11 -7.18 -8.77
C SER A 133 -9.60 -7.09 -10.20
N ILE A 134 -8.35 -7.47 -10.41
CA ILE A 134 -7.68 -7.57 -11.71
C ILE A 134 -7.42 -9.06 -11.94
N SER A 135 -8.05 -9.64 -12.96
CA SER A 135 -8.00 -11.10 -13.19
C SER A 135 -7.79 -11.45 -14.65
N THR A 136 -7.33 -12.67 -14.92
CA THR A 136 -7.00 -13.14 -16.26
C THR A 136 -7.29 -14.62 -16.44
N ILE A 137 -7.40 -15.06 -17.69
CA ILE A 137 -7.35 -16.46 -18.10
C ILE A 137 -5.93 -16.93 -18.48
N GLN A 138 -4.98 -16.01 -18.62
CA GLN A 138 -3.56 -16.30 -18.85
C GLN A 138 -2.78 -16.04 -17.57
N PHE A 139 -2.64 -17.08 -16.75
CA PHE A 139 -2.07 -16.97 -15.41
C PHE A 139 -0.56 -16.68 -15.42
N VAL A 140 -0.08 -16.07 -14.34
CA VAL A 140 1.36 -15.77 -14.15
C VAL A 140 2.03 -16.95 -13.48
N LYS A 141 2.89 -17.66 -14.20
CA LYS A 141 3.56 -18.86 -13.70
C LYS A 141 4.65 -18.54 -12.68
N PRO A 142 5.04 -19.49 -11.82
CA PRO A 142 6.22 -19.33 -10.97
C PRO A 142 7.46 -18.96 -11.80
N GLY A 143 8.16 -17.91 -11.39
CA GLY A 143 9.28 -17.31 -12.11
C GLY A 143 8.91 -16.17 -13.08
N ASP A 144 7.63 -16.04 -13.45
CA ASP A 144 7.18 -14.98 -14.36
C ASP A 144 6.85 -13.68 -13.62
N THR A 145 6.92 -12.57 -14.35
CA THR A 145 6.55 -11.25 -13.87
C THR A 145 5.41 -10.66 -14.68
N LEU A 146 4.40 -10.21 -13.96
CA LEU A 146 3.34 -9.34 -14.46
C LEU A 146 3.77 -7.89 -14.27
N SER A 147 3.74 -7.06 -15.31
CA SER A 147 4.14 -5.66 -15.24
C SER A 147 3.13 -4.73 -15.89
N GLU A 148 3.11 -3.44 -15.58
CA GLU A 148 2.30 -2.45 -16.31
C GLU A 148 0.77 -2.57 -16.14
N ILE A 149 0.30 -3.04 -14.98
CA ILE A 149 -1.11 -2.80 -14.62
C ILE A 149 -1.23 -1.33 -14.19
N GLU A 150 -1.99 -0.53 -14.92
CA GLU A 150 -2.20 0.87 -14.59
C GLU A 150 -3.59 1.10 -14.03
N LEU A 151 -3.65 1.54 -12.77
CA LEU A 151 -4.85 2.10 -12.18
C LEU A 151 -4.74 3.62 -12.15
N THR A 152 -5.84 4.33 -12.38
CA THR A 152 -5.90 5.78 -12.22
C THR A 152 -6.96 6.18 -11.22
N SER A 153 -6.66 7.20 -10.42
CA SER A 153 -7.55 7.73 -9.39
C SER A 153 -7.18 9.16 -9.02
N LYS A 154 -8.13 9.91 -8.47
CA LYS A 154 -7.86 11.19 -7.79
C LYS A 154 -7.43 11.00 -6.34
N GLY A 155 -7.47 9.77 -5.81
CA GLY A 155 -7.03 9.45 -4.46
C GLY A 155 -5.51 9.56 -4.34
N LEU A 156 -5.05 10.09 -3.21
CA LEU A 156 -3.63 10.16 -2.85
C LEU A 156 -3.07 8.74 -2.63
N PRO A 157 -1.76 8.54 -2.77
CA PRO A 157 -1.13 7.29 -2.34
C PRO A 157 -1.34 7.05 -0.83
N GLY A 158 -1.88 5.88 -0.49
CA GLY A 158 -1.96 5.39 0.88
C GLY A 158 -1.73 3.88 0.93
N VAL A 159 -1.46 3.36 2.12
CA VAL A 159 -1.18 1.93 2.34
C VAL A 159 -2.47 1.13 2.20
N ARG A 160 -2.48 0.14 1.31
CA ARG A 160 -3.64 -0.69 0.97
C ARG A 160 -3.36 -2.18 1.11
N ARG A 161 -4.39 -2.92 1.52
CA ARG A 161 -4.33 -4.38 1.55
C ARG A 161 -4.29 -4.91 0.12
N LEU A 162 -3.44 -5.91 -0.08
CA LEU A 162 -3.26 -6.64 -1.32
C LEU A 162 -3.61 -8.10 -1.06
N THR A 163 -4.42 -8.69 -1.93
CA THR A 163 -4.64 -10.14 -1.97
C THR A 163 -4.30 -10.66 -3.36
N VAL A 164 -3.47 -11.68 -3.45
CA VAL A 164 -3.13 -12.35 -4.71
C VAL A 164 -3.62 -13.78 -4.60
N LYS A 165 -4.43 -14.20 -5.57
CA LYS A 165 -5.09 -15.52 -5.57
C LYS A 165 -4.51 -16.40 -6.66
N PRO A 166 -4.20 -17.67 -6.34
CA PRO A 166 -3.80 -18.64 -7.35
C PRO A 166 -4.99 -19.14 -8.15
N TRP A 167 -4.74 -19.63 -9.36
CA TRP A 167 -5.68 -20.53 -10.02
C TRP A 167 -5.59 -21.93 -9.42
N PHE A 168 -6.73 -22.58 -9.28
CA PHE A 168 -6.84 -24.02 -9.14
C PHE A 168 -8.21 -24.50 -9.57
N ASP A 169 -8.28 -25.75 -10.01
CA ASP A 169 -9.53 -26.41 -10.32
C ASP A 169 -10.19 -26.90 -9.04
N GLU A 170 -11.25 -26.23 -8.61
CA GLU A 170 -12.00 -26.60 -7.41
C GLU A 170 -12.55 -28.03 -7.52
N THR A 171 -12.88 -28.51 -8.72
CA THR A 171 -13.38 -29.88 -8.89
C THR A 171 -12.31 -30.95 -8.65
N GLU A 172 -11.04 -30.62 -8.93
CA GLU A 172 -9.89 -31.50 -8.67
C GLU A 172 -9.56 -31.56 -7.17
N PHE A 173 -9.61 -30.42 -6.47
CA PHE A 173 -9.32 -30.36 -5.03
C PHE A 173 -10.47 -30.83 -4.14
N PHE A 174 -11.68 -30.85 -4.69
CA PHE A 174 -12.89 -31.31 -4.02
C PHE A 174 -13.63 -32.35 -4.88
N PRO A 175 -13.01 -33.53 -5.14
CA PRO A 175 -13.64 -34.57 -5.95
C PRO A 175 -14.86 -35.12 -5.20
N GLY A 176 -16.03 -35.03 -5.84
CA GLY A 176 -17.33 -35.39 -5.25
C GLY A 176 -18.38 -34.27 -5.28
N ILE A 177 -18.05 -33.08 -5.78
CA ILE A 177 -19.00 -31.98 -6.01
C ILE A 177 -20.03 -32.32 -7.11
N ASP A 178 -19.66 -33.14 -8.10
CA ASP A 178 -20.51 -33.41 -9.27
C ASP A 178 -21.61 -34.46 -9.02
N ASP A 179 -21.41 -35.42 -8.11
CA ASP A 179 -22.19 -36.66 -8.11
C ASP A 179 -23.11 -36.93 -6.89
N SER A 180 -23.23 -36.01 -5.92
CA SER A 180 -24.26 -36.19 -4.88
C SER A 180 -24.87 -34.88 -4.40
N MET A 181 -26.15 -34.70 -4.70
CA MET A 181 -27.01 -33.62 -4.19
C MET A 181 -27.22 -33.64 -2.65
N GLN A 182 -26.28 -34.16 -1.84
CA GLN A 182 -26.52 -34.45 -0.42
C GLN A 182 -25.37 -34.13 0.55
N ILE A 183 -24.18 -33.72 0.12
CA ILE A 183 -23.21 -33.15 1.07
C ILE A 183 -23.47 -31.64 1.13
N PRO A 184 -23.92 -31.08 2.27
CA PRO A 184 -24.05 -29.64 2.40
C PRO A 184 -22.70 -29.00 2.07
N TRP A 185 -22.72 -28.16 1.03
CA TRP A 185 -21.59 -27.39 0.53
C TRP A 185 -20.81 -26.83 1.72
N ASN A 186 -19.62 -27.37 1.98
CA ASN A 186 -18.83 -26.91 3.11
C ASN A 186 -18.04 -25.68 2.67
N PHE A 187 -18.75 -24.56 2.51
CA PHE A 187 -18.18 -23.24 2.22
C PHE A 187 -17.04 -22.91 3.19
N GLU A 188 -17.11 -23.37 4.45
CA GLU A 188 -16.04 -23.15 5.43
C GLU A 188 -14.73 -23.84 5.03
N LYS A 189 -14.80 -25.06 4.48
CA LYS A 189 -13.61 -25.79 4.01
C LYS A 189 -12.99 -25.13 2.79
N GLU A 190 -13.81 -24.69 1.85
CA GLU A 190 -13.36 -23.98 0.65
C GLU A 190 -12.72 -22.63 1.02
N ASP A 191 -13.40 -21.84 1.85
CA ASP A 191 -12.86 -20.58 2.37
C ASP A 191 -11.58 -20.80 3.17
N SER A 192 -11.50 -21.86 3.98
CA SER A 192 -10.27 -22.23 4.69
C SER A 192 -9.12 -22.50 3.71
N ILE A 193 -9.36 -23.23 2.62
CA ILE A 193 -8.33 -23.50 1.60
C ILE A 193 -7.96 -22.21 0.87
N ARG A 194 -8.93 -21.42 0.40
CA ARG A 194 -8.68 -20.12 -0.24
C ARG A 194 -7.83 -19.22 0.66
N ASN A 195 -8.18 -19.13 1.95
CA ASN A 195 -7.44 -18.34 2.93
C ASN A 195 -6.02 -18.87 3.18
N THR A 196 -5.77 -20.17 2.96
CA THR A 196 -4.44 -20.75 3.13
C THR A 196 -3.58 -20.59 1.87
N VAL A 197 -4.16 -20.66 0.67
CA VAL A 197 -3.41 -20.62 -0.61
C VAL A 197 -3.15 -19.20 -1.13
N ASN A 198 -3.98 -18.24 -0.73
CA ASN A 198 -3.82 -16.84 -1.12
C ASN A 198 -2.59 -16.22 -0.48
N TYR A 199 -1.93 -15.33 -1.23
CA TYR A 199 -0.94 -14.43 -0.68
C TYR A 199 -1.62 -13.14 -0.21
N TYR A 200 -1.34 -12.74 1.03
CA TYR A 200 -1.78 -11.48 1.60
C TYR A 200 -0.59 -10.57 1.84
N GLY A 201 -0.71 -9.31 1.42
CA GLY A 201 0.35 -8.33 1.59
C GLY A 201 -0.18 -6.91 1.66
N TRP A 202 0.75 -5.98 1.52
CA TRP A 202 0.47 -4.55 1.49
C TRP A 202 1.09 -3.94 0.23
N THR A 203 0.41 -2.93 -0.31
CA THR A 203 0.91 -2.11 -1.41
C THR A 203 0.46 -0.67 -1.17
N ILE A 204 0.74 0.22 -2.13
CA ILE A 204 0.13 1.54 -2.15
C ILE A 204 -1.01 1.56 -3.15
N GLY A 205 -2.08 2.23 -2.80
CA GLY A 205 -3.24 2.41 -3.66
C GLY A 205 -3.96 3.72 -3.34
N PRO A 206 -5.01 4.02 -4.09
CA PRO A 206 -5.70 5.30 -3.96
C PRO A 206 -6.38 5.42 -2.59
N THR A 207 -6.23 6.60 -1.98
CA THR A 207 -6.76 6.94 -0.66
C THR A 207 -7.37 8.33 -0.69
N ALA A 208 -8.65 8.42 -0.34
CA ALA A 208 -9.33 9.69 -0.27
C ALA A 208 -8.89 10.46 0.98
N PRO A 209 -8.50 11.74 0.85
CA PRO A 209 -8.12 12.56 2.00
C PRO A 209 -9.30 12.80 2.94
N PRO A 210 -9.08 13.25 4.19
CA PRO A 210 -10.13 13.52 5.16
C PRO A 210 -10.98 14.73 4.76
N ILE A 211 -12.30 14.67 5.03
CA ILE A 211 -13.23 15.78 4.80
C ILE A 211 -12.79 17.04 5.56
N ASN A 212 -12.38 16.85 6.81
CA ASN A 212 -11.91 17.92 7.68
C ASN A 212 -10.38 17.92 7.73
N PHE A 213 -9.77 18.61 6.77
CA PHE A 213 -8.32 18.70 6.71
C PHE A 213 -7.75 19.52 7.88
N VAL A 214 -6.85 18.89 8.66
CA VAL A 214 -6.10 19.55 9.73
C VAL A 214 -4.61 19.31 9.51
N ALA A 215 -3.86 20.36 9.20
CA ALA A 215 -2.46 20.27 8.78
C ALA A 215 -1.55 19.54 9.79
N THR A 216 -1.75 19.75 11.10
CA THR A 216 -0.96 19.08 12.15
C THR A 216 -1.29 17.59 12.27
N VAL A 217 -2.55 17.20 12.06
CA VAL A 217 -2.98 15.78 12.00
C VAL A 217 -2.45 15.13 10.72
N TRP A 218 -2.35 15.88 9.63
CA TRP A 218 -1.73 15.39 8.41
C TRP A 218 -0.23 15.14 8.57
N CYS A 219 0.49 15.95 9.37
CA CYS A 219 1.86 15.62 9.77
C CYS A 219 1.93 14.28 10.54
N ASP A 220 0.95 13.96 11.38
CA ASP A 220 0.89 12.66 12.05
C ASP A 220 0.63 11.51 11.08
N THR A 221 -0.14 11.77 10.02
CA THR A 221 -0.33 10.82 8.91
C THR A 221 0.99 10.56 8.18
N LEU A 222 1.77 11.60 7.88
CA LEU A 222 3.10 11.46 7.28
C LEU A 222 4.06 10.68 8.19
N LEU A 223 4.08 10.96 9.50
CA LEU A 223 4.86 10.18 10.47
C LEU A 223 4.44 8.70 10.49
N SER A 224 3.13 8.43 10.45
CA SER A 224 2.60 7.06 10.36
C SER A 224 3.06 6.37 9.08
N TYR A 225 3.01 7.04 7.93
CA TYR A 225 3.51 6.48 6.66
C TYR A 225 5.01 6.24 6.67
N THR A 226 5.82 7.09 7.30
CA THR A 226 7.26 6.83 7.48
C THR A 226 7.48 5.53 8.27
N ARG A 227 6.75 5.34 9.37
CA ARG A 227 6.88 4.13 10.23
C ARG A 227 6.37 2.87 9.55
N GLN A 228 5.23 2.95 8.88
CA GLN A 228 4.68 1.84 8.10
C GLN A 228 5.64 1.47 6.96
N SER A 229 6.24 2.44 6.28
CA SER A 229 7.24 2.19 5.24
C SER A 229 8.46 1.45 5.80
N VAL A 230 8.91 1.77 7.02
CA VAL A 230 9.98 1.01 7.68
C VAL A 230 9.53 -0.41 8.01
N GLN A 231 8.34 -0.56 8.61
CA GLN A 231 7.80 -1.88 9.00
C GLN A 231 7.60 -2.81 7.80
N LEU A 232 7.19 -2.26 6.65
CA LEU A 232 6.99 -3.00 5.40
C LEU A 232 8.28 -3.19 4.61
N GLY A 233 9.42 -2.68 5.08
CA GLY A 233 10.71 -2.78 4.40
C GLY A 233 10.86 -1.86 3.19
N TRP A 234 9.94 -0.93 2.97
CA TRP A 234 9.98 0.08 1.90
C TRP A 234 10.98 1.21 2.17
N LEU A 235 11.33 1.43 3.44
CA LEU A 235 12.29 2.45 3.88
C LEU A 235 13.29 1.86 4.87
N LYS A 236 14.59 1.97 4.57
CA LYS A 236 15.65 1.51 5.48
C LYS A 236 15.89 2.49 6.63
N THR A 237 16.35 1.96 7.75
CA THR A 237 16.79 2.71 8.94
C THR A 237 18.31 2.86 9.00
N THR A 238 19.01 2.56 7.91
CA THR A 238 20.47 2.66 7.82
C THR A 238 20.94 4.10 7.93
N ARG A 239 22.25 4.27 8.13
CA ARG A 239 22.94 5.57 8.13
C ARG A 239 22.49 6.43 6.95
N ASP A 240 22.30 7.71 7.23
CA ASP A 240 21.86 8.70 6.26
C ASP A 240 23.05 9.51 5.74
N ASP A 241 23.53 9.16 4.55
CA ASP A 241 24.63 9.88 3.90
C ASP A 241 24.14 11.13 3.13
N ASP A 242 22.87 11.51 3.26
CA ASP A 242 22.24 12.68 2.63
C ASP A 242 21.65 13.67 3.67
N CYS A 243 22.36 13.85 4.79
CA CYS A 243 21.94 14.75 5.86
C CYS A 243 22.08 16.23 5.50
N ASP A 244 21.08 17.02 5.86
CA ASP A 244 21.17 18.47 5.92
C ASP A 244 21.92 18.92 7.20
N GLU A 245 22.29 20.21 7.29
CA GLU A 245 23.10 20.77 8.40
C GLU A 245 22.51 20.55 9.81
N ASP A 246 21.19 20.42 9.92
CA ASP A 246 20.48 20.22 11.18
C ASP A 246 20.12 18.75 11.48
N GLU A 247 20.70 17.80 10.75
CA GLU A 247 20.51 16.36 10.89
C GLU A 247 21.82 15.65 11.26
N GLN A 248 21.73 14.44 11.83
CA GLN A 248 22.92 13.62 12.08
C GLN A 248 22.89 12.35 11.23
N PRO A 249 23.97 12.00 10.53
CA PRO A 249 24.04 10.78 9.72
C PRO A 249 23.72 9.50 10.50
N ASN A 250 24.12 9.47 11.77
CA ASN A 250 23.95 8.30 12.64
C ASN A 250 22.52 8.11 13.17
N ASP A 251 21.63 9.10 13.02
CA ASP A 251 20.21 8.92 13.35
C ASP A 251 19.51 7.96 12.37
N GLY A 252 20.05 7.85 11.15
CA GLY A 252 19.50 7.05 10.07
C GLY A 252 18.37 7.74 9.30
N ILE A 253 18.13 7.24 8.07
CA ILE A 253 17.28 7.91 7.06
C ILE A 253 15.87 8.16 7.58
N ALA A 254 15.21 7.11 8.09
CA ALA A 254 13.84 7.20 8.59
C ALA A 254 13.71 8.22 9.73
N ARG A 255 14.66 8.25 10.67
CA ARG A 255 14.59 9.16 11.82
C ARG A 255 14.80 10.61 11.41
N ASN A 256 15.68 10.88 10.45
CA ASN A 256 15.88 12.23 9.91
C ASN A 256 14.63 12.73 9.18
N ILE A 257 13.95 11.86 8.42
CA ILE A 257 12.63 12.16 7.83
C ILE A 257 11.61 12.52 8.92
N GLU A 258 11.50 11.71 9.99
CA GLU A 258 10.59 12.01 11.10
C GLU A 258 10.91 13.35 11.78
N LYS A 259 12.19 13.64 12.07
CA LYS A 259 12.62 14.91 12.68
C LYS A 259 12.20 16.11 11.84
N ARG A 260 12.31 16.01 10.52
CA ARG A 260 11.88 17.07 9.58
C ARG A 260 10.37 17.30 9.63
N ILE A 261 9.57 16.22 9.64
CA ILE A 261 8.11 16.29 9.77
C ILE A 261 7.72 16.89 11.14
N GLU A 262 8.35 16.45 12.23
CA GLU A 262 8.13 16.98 13.58
C GLU A 262 8.45 18.47 13.67
N LYS A 263 9.51 18.94 12.99
CA LYS A 263 9.88 20.35 12.92
C LYS A 263 8.81 21.15 12.17
N ALA A 264 8.34 20.67 11.02
CA ALA A 264 7.24 21.31 10.29
C ALA A 264 5.97 21.39 11.16
N LYS A 265 5.61 20.29 11.84
CA LYS A 265 4.47 20.25 12.78
C LYS A 265 4.60 21.29 13.90
N LYS A 266 5.78 21.43 14.50
CA LYS A 266 6.06 22.44 15.54
C LYS A 266 5.85 23.87 15.01
N GLU A 267 6.29 24.17 13.80
CA GLU A 267 6.07 25.49 13.20
C GLU A 267 4.57 25.74 12.87
N LEU A 268 3.83 24.71 12.42
CA LEU A 268 2.38 24.81 12.25
C LEU A 268 1.65 25.08 13.58
N MET A 269 2.06 24.43 14.67
CA MET A 269 1.48 24.66 16.00
C MET A 269 1.74 26.09 16.52
N LYS A 270 2.83 26.72 16.08
CA LYS A 270 3.12 28.14 16.36
C LYS A 270 2.36 29.11 15.43
N GLY A 271 1.63 28.59 14.44
CA GLY A 271 0.96 29.39 13.40
C GLY A 271 1.89 29.89 12.30
N ASP A 272 3.13 29.41 12.20
CA ASP A 272 4.10 29.82 11.19
C ASP A 272 4.05 28.88 9.96
N SER A 273 3.03 29.06 9.12
CA SER A 273 2.85 28.27 7.89
C SER A 273 4.00 28.43 6.89
N VAL A 274 4.71 29.58 6.94
CA VAL A 274 5.81 29.87 6.02
C VAL A 274 7.04 29.04 6.37
N LYS A 275 7.42 28.97 7.65
CA LYS A 275 8.52 28.10 8.07
C LYS A 275 8.16 26.63 7.93
N ALA A 276 6.94 26.24 8.28
CA ALA A 276 6.46 24.88 8.06
C ALA A 276 6.58 24.45 6.59
N ARG A 277 6.13 25.30 5.65
CA ARG A 277 6.25 25.06 4.20
C ARG A 277 7.70 24.83 3.79
N LYS A 278 8.64 25.66 4.26
CA LYS A 278 10.08 25.49 3.95
C LYS A 278 10.63 24.15 4.43
N GLU A 279 10.24 23.69 5.62
CA GLU A 279 10.70 22.38 6.13
C GLU A 279 10.09 21.22 5.34
N LEU A 280 8.83 21.34 4.90
CA LEU A 280 8.19 20.32 4.05
C LEU A 280 8.77 20.30 2.62
N GLU A 281 9.12 21.46 2.04
CA GLU A 281 9.81 21.54 0.75
C GLU A 281 11.20 20.90 0.81
N LYS A 282 11.92 21.07 1.92
CA LYS A 282 13.18 20.35 2.17
C LYS A 282 12.95 18.84 2.24
N LEU A 283 11.88 18.40 2.93
CA LEU A 283 11.51 16.99 3.00
C LEU A 283 11.27 16.40 1.61
N VAL A 284 10.49 17.06 0.75
CA VAL A 284 10.24 16.60 -0.63
C VAL A 284 11.57 16.41 -1.39
N LYS A 285 12.44 17.43 -1.37
CA LYS A 285 13.76 17.36 -2.04
C LYS A 285 14.62 16.22 -1.51
N LYS A 286 14.61 15.98 -0.20
CA LYS A 286 15.37 14.90 0.43
C LYS A 286 14.86 13.53 -0.02
N VAL A 287 13.54 13.32 0.04
CA VAL A 287 12.89 12.07 -0.41
C VAL A 287 13.20 11.79 -1.89
N GLU A 288 13.17 12.83 -2.74
CA GLU A 288 13.57 12.72 -4.15
C GLU A 288 15.04 12.31 -4.33
N ARG A 289 15.98 12.90 -3.58
CA ARG A 289 17.41 12.54 -3.66
C ARG A 289 17.66 11.11 -3.23
N ILE A 290 17.06 10.65 -2.13
CA ILE A 290 17.20 9.28 -1.62
C ILE A 290 16.64 8.27 -2.61
N TYR A 291 15.43 8.54 -3.14
CA TYR A 291 14.80 7.66 -4.11
C TYR A 291 15.60 7.57 -5.40
N LYS A 292 16.09 8.69 -5.94
CA LYS A 292 16.94 8.70 -7.14
C LYS A 292 18.21 7.87 -6.97
N LYS A 293 18.87 7.95 -5.81
CA LYS A 293 20.03 7.09 -5.47
C LYS A 293 19.64 5.61 -5.43
N SER A 294 18.47 5.30 -4.87
CA SER A 294 17.93 3.93 -4.78
C SER A 294 17.57 3.36 -6.16
N GLU A 295 16.98 4.15 -7.06
CA GLU A 295 16.74 3.75 -8.45
C GLU A 295 18.06 3.48 -9.21
N GLU A 296 19.09 4.30 -8.99
CA GLU A 296 20.40 4.07 -9.59
C GLU A 296 21.04 2.77 -9.08
N ALA A 297 20.93 2.49 -7.78
CA ALA A 297 21.39 1.23 -7.18
C ALA A 297 20.61 0.02 -7.73
N GLU A 298 19.28 0.12 -7.86
CA GLU A 298 18.44 -0.92 -8.45
C GLU A 298 18.86 -1.23 -9.90
N ARG A 299 19.10 -0.18 -10.71
CA ARG A 299 19.61 -0.34 -12.10
C ARG A 299 20.98 -1.02 -12.16
N LYS A 300 21.83 -0.80 -11.15
CA LYS A 300 23.15 -1.44 -11.02
C LYS A 300 23.09 -2.82 -10.35
N LYS A 301 21.90 -3.31 -9.97
CA LYS A 301 21.68 -4.54 -9.21
C LYS A 301 22.40 -4.56 -7.86
N HIS A 302 22.57 -3.39 -7.24
CA HIS A 302 23.15 -3.20 -5.91
C HIS A 302 22.04 -3.16 -4.85
N GLU A 303 21.34 -4.27 -4.63
CA GLU A 303 20.16 -4.33 -3.74
C GLU A 303 20.45 -3.85 -2.29
N ARG A 304 21.68 -4.03 -1.82
CA ARG A 304 22.10 -3.58 -0.49
C ARG A 304 22.07 -2.05 -0.34
N GLU A 305 22.25 -1.32 -1.44
CA GLU A 305 22.28 0.15 -1.50
C GLU A 305 20.89 0.78 -1.71
N ILE A 306 19.87 -0.01 -2.06
CA ILE A 306 18.49 0.47 -2.19
C ILE A 306 17.98 0.84 -0.79
N THR A 307 17.74 2.12 -0.52
CA THR A 307 17.34 2.61 0.82
C THR A 307 15.87 3.02 0.90
N MET A 308 15.24 3.29 -0.25
CA MET A 308 13.84 3.65 -0.37
C MET A 308 13.24 3.04 -1.64
N THR A 309 12.09 2.39 -1.52
CA THR A 309 11.33 1.86 -2.66
C THR A 309 10.39 2.91 -3.25
N SER A 310 9.78 2.60 -4.40
CA SER A 310 8.82 3.49 -5.06
C SER A 310 7.57 3.73 -4.21
N GLU A 311 7.19 2.77 -3.36
CA GLU A 311 6.07 2.89 -2.42
C GLU A 311 6.32 3.95 -1.35
N ALA A 312 7.44 3.84 -0.63
CA ALA A 312 7.84 4.80 0.39
C ALA A 312 8.01 6.21 -0.21
N TYR A 313 8.62 6.28 -1.39
CA TYR A 313 8.76 7.53 -2.14
C TYR A 313 7.40 8.18 -2.43
N ALA A 314 6.46 7.44 -3.02
CA ALA A 314 5.15 7.96 -3.38
C ALA A 314 4.33 8.40 -2.15
N LEU A 315 4.35 7.60 -1.07
CA LEU A 315 3.68 7.94 0.18
C LEU A 315 4.20 9.26 0.76
N LEU A 316 5.52 9.42 0.84
CA LEU A 316 6.11 10.60 1.47
C LEU A 316 6.03 11.83 0.57
N LYS A 317 6.37 11.71 -0.72
CA LYS A 317 6.39 12.85 -1.64
C LYS A 317 5.00 13.43 -1.85
N TYR A 318 4.06 12.63 -2.36
CA TYR A 318 2.77 13.15 -2.82
C TYR A 318 1.88 13.61 -1.67
N ASN A 319 1.91 12.94 -0.51
CA ASN A 319 1.18 13.41 0.67
C ASN A 319 1.82 14.67 1.29
N THR A 320 3.14 14.87 1.15
CA THR A 320 3.81 16.11 1.57
C THR A 320 3.47 17.27 0.65
N GLU A 321 3.47 17.05 -0.67
CA GLU A 321 3.03 18.05 -1.65
C GLU A 321 1.58 18.47 -1.41
N TYR A 322 0.70 17.50 -1.17
CA TYR A 322 -0.70 17.76 -0.81
C TYR A 322 -0.84 18.64 0.45
N LEU A 323 -0.01 18.40 1.48
CA LEU A 323 0.03 19.23 2.68
C LEU A 323 0.47 20.66 2.35
N ILE A 324 1.56 20.80 1.59
CA ILE A 324 2.12 22.09 1.17
C ILE A 324 1.06 22.92 0.43
N GLU A 325 0.33 22.32 -0.50
CA GLU A 325 -0.73 22.99 -1.29
C GLU A 325 -1.86 23.54 -0.41
N ARG A 326 -2.14 22.92 0.73
CA ARG A 326 -3.22 23.31 1.66
C ARG A 326 -2.80 24.25 2.77
N LEU A 327 -1.51 24.51 2.95
CA LEU A 327 -1.07 25.51 3.91
C LEU A 327 -1.48 26.91 3.44
N PRO A 328 -1.95 27.80 4.34
CA PRO A 328 -2.34 29.14 3.97
C PRO A 328 -1.17 29.87 3.31
N GLU A 329 -1.46 30.56 2.21
CA GLU A 329 -0.47 31.39 1.55
C GLU A 329 0.06 32.46 2.50
N LYS A 330 1.30 32.89 2.26
CA LYS A 330 1.86 34.04 2.97
C LYS A 330 0.96 35.23 2.63
N ASN A 331 0.13 35.65 3.59
CA ASN A 331 -0.48 36.98 3.55
C ASN A 331 0.67 37.97 3.38
N ARG A 332 0.91 38.41 2.13
CA ARG A 332 1.67 39.62 1.87
C ARG A 332 0.83 40.68 2.54
N LYS A 333 1.15 41.03 3.80
CA LYS A 333 0.67 42.26 4.41
C LYS A 333 0.99 43.33 3.37
N LYS A 334 -0.03 43.78 2.62
CA LYS A 334 0.02 45.03 1.90
C LYS A 334 0.29 46.04 3.00
N GLY A 335 1.54 46.45 3.12
CA GLY A 335 1.89 47.60 3.93
C GLY A 335 1.22 48.78 3.26
N GLY A 336 -0.03 49.03 3.64
CA GLY A 336 -0.62 50.34 3.55
C GLY A 336 0.23 51.22 4.43
N LYS A 337 1.18 51.93 3.81
CA LYS A 337 1.60 53.22 4.31
C LYS A 337 0.37 54.12 4.09
N GLU A 338 -0.38 54.37 5.15
CA GLU A 338 -1.15 55.60 5.25
C GLU A 338 -0.21 56.76 5.56
#